data_AF-A0A2X0U322-F1
#
_entry.id   AF-A0A2X0U322-F1
#
_cell.length_a   1.000
_cell.length_b   1.000
_cell.length_c   1.000
_cell.angle_alpha   90.00
_cell.angle_beta   90.00
_cell.angle_gamma   90.00
#
_symmetry.space_group_name_H-M   'P 1'
#
loop_
_entity.id
_entity.type
_entity.pdbx_description
1 polymer ?
#
loop_
_entity_poly.entity_id
_entity_poly.type
_entity_poly.pdbx_seq_one_letter_code
_entity_poly.pdbx_strand_id
1 'polypeptide(L)'
;MLEQHNALIERLLRDSLTRTSEFNGGWTFTNDGTLYFSVWEEDENMFFSWSERQPSKGIVLDTDCDSVAAYVLTTQLGAKRAMALHFDVPRFPRKIDQLHPSWVADETPWPLTLLYHRIDDPSIRFYSNTPSLAVSTTHAMQYDPEDLLKKYMA
;
A
#
# COMPACT_ATOMS: atom_id res chain seq x y z
N MET A 1 -7.21 -4.11 12.73
CA MET A 1 -6.41 -3.10 12.02
C MET A 1 -7.18 -2.45 10.86
N LEU A 2 -7.82 -3.23 9.96
CA LEU A 2 -8.48 -2.68 8.77
C LEU A 2 -9.62 -1.70 9.09
N GLU A 3 -10.44 -2.00 10.09
CA GLU A 3 -11.53 -1.10 10.51
C GLU A 3 -11.02 0.27 10.96
N GLN A 4 -9.82 0.34 11.53
CA GLN A 4 -9.20 1.60 11.99
C GLN A 4 -8.84 2.52 10.81
N HIS A 5 -8.67 1.95 9.60
CA HIS A 5 -8.37 2.69 8.39
C HIS A 5 -9.60 3.02 7.54
N ASN A 6 -10.83 2.68 7.98
CA ASN A 6 -12.04 3.00 7.23
C ASN A 6 -12.17 4.50 6.92
N ALA A 7 -11.88 5.37 7.88
CA ALA A 7 -11.91 6.81 7.68
C ALA A 7 -10.88 7.30 6.63
N LEU A 8 -9.69 6.70 6.61
CA LEU A 8 -8.65 7.00 5.61
C LEU A 8 -9.09 6.54 4.22
N ILE A 9 -9.60 5.31 4.12
CA ILE A 9 -10.12 4.73 2.86
C ILE A 9 -11.26 5.60 2.32
N GLU A 10 -12.25 5.93 3.14
CA GLU A 10 -13.36 6.79 2.75
C GLU A 10 -12.89 8.16 2.27
N ARG A 11 -11.93 8.77 2.99
CA ARG A 11 -11.37 10.08 2.60
C ARG A 11 -10.67 10.02 1.25
N LEU A 12 -9.85 9.00 0.98
CA LEU A 12 -9.14 8.83 -0.29
C LEU A 12 -10.09 8.57 -1.47
N LEU A 13 -11.17 7.82 -1.23
CA LEU A 13 -12.11 7.42 -2.27
C LEU A 13 -13.24 8.41 -2.50
N ARG A 14 -13.47 9.35 -1.57
CA ARG A 14 -14.53 10.36 -1.67
C ARG A 14 -14.45 11.12 -2.99
N ASP A 15 -15.55 11.22 -3.71
CA ASP A 15 -15.65 11.88 -5.02
C ASP A 15 -14.78 11.25 -6.13
N SER A 16 -14.12 10.13 -5.86
CA SER A 16 -13.50 9.30 -6.89
C SER A 16 -14.52 8.31 -7.43
N LEU A 17 -14.52 8.07 -8.75
CA LEU A 17 -15.34 7.01 -9.35
C LEU A 17 -14.80 5.59 -9.09
N THR A 18 -13.94 5.44 -8.08
CA THR A 18 -13.39 4.15 -7.66
C THR A 18 -14.50 3.30 -7.05
N ARG A 19 -14.75 2.14 -7.67
CA ARG A 19 -15.71 1.15 -7.20
C ARG A 19 -15.08 0.34 -6.09
N THR A 20 -15.83 0.14 -5.03
CA THR A 20 -15.46 -0.66 -3.86
C THR A 20 -16.42 -1.85 -3.75
N SER A 21 -15.89 -3.04 -3.46
CA SER A 21 -16.69 -4.23 -3.17
C SER A 21 -16.01 -5.09 -2.11
N GLU A 22 -16.80 -5.91 -1.40
CA GLU A 22 -16.26 -6.86 -0.42
C GLU A 22 -15.40 -7.93 -1.10
N PHE A 23 -14.29 -8.29 -0.47
CA PHE A 23 -13.41 -9.36 -0.94
C PHE A 23 -12.59 -9.94 0.22
N ASN A 24 -12.64 -11.26 0.39
CA ASN A 24 -11.86 -11.99 1.40
C ASN A 24 -11.98 -11.43 2.84
N GLY A 25 -13.19 -11.00 3.24
CA GLY A 25 -13.40 -10.38 4.56
C GLY A 25 -12.87 -8.96 4.69
N GLY A 26 -12.36 -8.36 3.61
CA GLY A 26 -11.99 -6.96 3.51
C GLY A 26 -12.58 -6.33 2.24
N TRP A 27 -11.78 -5.54 1.54
CA TRP A 27 -12.23 -4.71 0.43
C TRP A 27 -11.36 -4.88 -0.82
N THR A 28 -11.98 -4.69 -1.98
CA THR A 28 -11.28 -4.55 -3.25
C THR A 28 -11.76 -3.31 -4.00
N PHE A 29 -10.82 -2.68 -4.72
CA PHE A 29 -10.98 -1.36 -5.33
C PHE A 29 -10.58 -1.36 -6.80
N THR A 30 -11.41 -0.80 -7.66
CA THR A 30 -11.13 -0.67 -9.10
C THR A 30 -11.80 0.56 -9.72
N ASN A 31 -11.17 1.18 -10.72
CA ASN A 31 -11.77 2.29 -11.47
C ASN A 31 -12.49 1.80 -12.72
N ASP A 32 -11.90 0.83 -13.40
CA ASP A 32 -12.23 0.41 -14.77
C ASP A 32 -12.63 -1.07 -14.88
N GLY A 33 -12.53 -1.84 -13.79
CA GLY A 33 -12.75 -3.29 -13.81
C GLY A 33 -11.59 -4.08 -14.40
N THR A 34 -10.42 -3.46 -14.59
CA THR A 34 -9.20 -4.12 -15.08
C THR A 34 -8.16 -4.21 -13.98
N LEU A 35 -7.91 -3.14 -13.24
CA LEU A 35 -6.89 -3.14 -12.18
C LEU A 35 -7.52 -3.16 -10.80
N TYR A 36 -7.25 -4.22 -10.03
CA TYR A 36 -7.78 -4.44 -8.70
C TYR A 36 -6.68 -4.29 -7.66
N PHE A 37 -6.98 -3.55 -6.60
CA PHE A 37 -6.21 -3.53 -5.37
C PHE A 37 -7.11 -4.05 -4.26
N SER A 38 -6.65 -5.04 -3.52
CA SER A 38 -7.42 -5.64 -2.43
C SER A 38 -6.66 -5.52 -1.12
N VAL A 39 -7.40 -5.35 -0.04
CA VAL A 39 -6.88 -5.33 1.33
C VAL A 39 -7.79 -6.16 2.22
N TRP A 40 -7.21 -6.99 3.07
CA TRP A 40 -7.92 -7.73 4.11
C TRP A 40 -7.03 -7.90 5.34
N GLU A 41 -7.64 -8.32 6.44
CA GLU A 41 -6.93 -8.61 7.69
C GLU A 41 -7.12 -10.08 8.05
N GLU A 42 -6.04 -10.73 8.47
CA GLU A 42 -6.02 -12.11 8.96
C GLU A 42 -4.85 -12.24 9.95
N ASP A 43 -5.04 -12.96 11.06
CA ASP A 43 -4.01 -13.20 12.08
C ASP A 43 -3.20 -11.94 12.48
N GLU A 44 -3.92 -10.85 12.81
CA GLU A 44 -3.36 -9.54 13.20
C GLU A 44 -2.49 -8.83 12.15
N ASN A 45 -2.41 -9.38 10.94
CA ASN A 45 -1.69 -8.81 9.80
C ASN A 45 -2.66 -8.22 8.77
N MET A 46 -2.25 -7.11 8.16
CA MET A 46 -2.92 -6.56 7.00
C MET A 46 -2.23 -7.04 5.73
N PHE A 47 -3.01 -7.60 4.82
CA PHE A 47 -2.55 -8.15 3.55
C PHE A 47 -3.01 -7.28 2.40
N PHE A 48 -2.11 -7.07 1.44
CA PHE A 48 -2.36 -6.30 0.24
C PHE A 48 -2.12 -7.15 -1.00
N SER A 49 -3.04 -7.05 -1.96
CA SER A 49 -2.94 -7.72 -3.25
C SER A 49 -3.17 -6.74 -4.38
N TRP A 50 -2.46 -6.97 -5.48
CA TRP A 50 -2.69 -6.31 -6.75
C TRP A 50 -2.90 -7.36 -7.83
N SER A 51 -3.94 -7.18 -8.64
CA SER A 51 -4.26 -8.14 -9.70
C SER A 51 -4.97 -7.49 -10.88
N GLU A 52 -4.80 -8.11 -12.04
CA GLU A 52 -5.51 -7.72 -13.25
C GLU A 52 -6.75 -8.57 -13.46
N ARG A 53 -7.77 -7.98 -14.11
CA ARG A 53 -9.04 -8.59 -14.58
C ARG A 53 -9.99 -9.07 -13.49
N GLN A 54 -9.51 -9.47 -12.33
CA GLN A 54 -10.32 -9.86 -11.17
C GLN A 54 -9.55 -9.68 -9.86
N PRO A 55 -10.22 -9.54 -8.72
CA PRO A 55 -9.58 -9.58 -7.39
C PRO A 55 -8.85 -10.91 -7.14
N SER A 56 -7.74 -10.86 -6.41
CA SER A 56 -6.91 -12.02 -6.08
C SER A 56 -6.48 -12.02 -4.61
N LYS A 57 -6.16 -13.20 -4.09
CA LYS A 57 -5.50 -13.39 -2.79
C LYS A 57 -3.97 -13.47 -2.90
N GLY A 58 -3.42 -13.22 -4.09
CA GLY A 58 -1.98 -13.19 -4.31
C GLY A 58 -1.35 -12.00 -3.57
N ILE A 59 -0.72 -12.27 -2.43
CA ILE A 59 -0.14 -11.25 -1.55
C ILE A 59 1.09 -10.64 -2.23
N VAL A 60 1.13 -9.31 -2.25
CA VAL A 60 2.30 -8.53 -2.70
C VAL A 60 2.99 -7.80 -1.57
N LEU A 61 2.26 -7.53 -0.48
CA LEU A 61 2.77 -6.93 0.75
C LEU A 61 1.90 -7.35 1.92
N ASP A 62 2.52 -7.66 3.05
CA ASP A 62 1.85 -7.86 4.34
C ASP A 62 2.60 -7.20 5.49
N THR A 63 1.87 -6.80 6.52
CA THR A 63 2.40 -6.03 7.65
C THR A 63 1.55 -6.18 8.91
N ASP A 64 2.19 -6.26 10.06
CA ASP A 64 1.59 -6.11 11.40
C ASP A 64 1.69 -4.66 11.92
N CYS A 65 2.34 -3.76 11.17
CA CYS A 65 2.51 -2.36 11.51
C CYS A 65 1.40 -1.48 10.93
N ASP A 66 0.59 -0.86 11.80
CA ASP A 66 -0.51 0.06 11.46
C ASP A 66 -0.02 1.27 10.63
N SER A 67 1.14 1.83 10.98
CA SER A 67 1.71 2.94 10.22
C SER A 67 2.04 2.52 8.79
N VAL A 68 2.67 1.36 8.59
CA VAL A 68 2.96 0.85 7.24
C VAL A 68 1.66 0.66 6.44
N ALA A 69 0.64 0.05 7.06
CA ALA A 69 -0.66 -0.15 6.44
C ALA A 69 -1.29 1.17 5.96
N ALA A 70 -1.26 2.22 6.80
CA ALA A 70 -1.74 3.55 6.44
C ALA A 70 -1.01 4.16 5.23
N TYR A 71 0.32 4.02 5.14
CA TYR A 71 1.11 4.51 4.00
C TYR A 71 0.83 3.72 2.71
N VAL A 72 0.68 2.39 2.80
CA VAL A 72 0.32 1.55 1.66
C VAL A 72 -1.08 1.95 1.15
N LEU A 73 -2.06 2.07 2.03
CA LEU A 73 -3.41 2.53 1.66
C LEU A 73 -3.40 3.92 1.01
N THR A 74 -2.68 4.86 1.62
CA THR A 74 -2.57 6.24 1.10
C THR A 74 -2.01 6.27 -0.31
N THR A 75 -0.91 5.56 -0.55
CA THR A 75 -0.26 5.57 -1.88
C THR A 75 -1.05 4.79 -2.93
N GLN A 76 -1.62 3.62 -2.59
CA GLN A 76 -2.34 2.78 -3.54
C GLN A 76 -3.73 3.34 -3.89
N LEU A 77 -4.52 3.74 -2.89
CA LEU A 77 -5.83 4.35 -3.13
C LEU A 77 -5.68 5.78 -3.65
N GLY A 78 -4.66 6.52 -3.20
CA GLY A 78 -4.33 7.83 -3.76
C GLY A 78 -3.96 7.75 -5.24
N ALA A 79 -3.19 6.74 -5.66
CA ALA A 79 -2.92 6.49 -7.07
C ALA A 79 -4.20 6.14 -7.86
N LYS A 80 -5.09 5.31 -7.31
CA LYS A 80 -6.38 5.03 -7.95
C LYS A 80 -7.24 6.29 -8.07
N ARG A 81 -7.31 7.11 -7.02
CA ARG A 81 -8.02 8.40 -7.05
C ARG A 81 -7.47 9.28 -8.17
N ALA A 82 -6.14 9.44 -8.23
CA ALA A 82 -5.48 10.24 -9.25
C ALA A 82 -5.74 9.74 -10.68
N MET A 83 -5.79 8.42 -10.87
CA MET A 83 -6.21 7.83 -12.14
C MET A 83 -7.68 8.13 -12.47
N ALA A 84 -8.57 8.09 -11.48
CA ALA A 84 -10.00 8.36 -11.66
C ALA A 84 -10.31 9.83 -11.94
N LEU A 85 -9.52 10.75 -11.36
CA LEU A 85 -9.68 12.20 -11.48
C LEU A 85 -8.70 12.84 -12.47
N HIS A 86 -7.83 12.04 -13.10
CA HIS A 86 -6.86 12.44 -14.11
C HIS A 86 -5.88 13.55 -13.67
N PHE A 87 -5.31 13.42 -12.46
CA PHE A 87 -4.24 14.30 -11.98
C PHE A 87 -2.94 13.53 -11.71
N ASP A 88 -1.81 14.24 -11.64
CA ASP A 88 -0.49 13.66 -11.45
C ASP A 88 -0.22 13.28 -10.00
N VAL A 89 0.43 12.12 -9.80
CA VAL A 89 0.88 11.65 -8.48
C VAL A 89 2.36 11.90 -8.25
N PRO A 90 2.80 11.98 -6.98
CA PRO A 90 4.21 11.94 -6.64
C PRO A 90 4.92 10.73 -7.28
N ARG A 91 6.09 10.96 -7.87
CA ARG A 91 6.94 9.89 -8.41
C ARG A 91 7.91 9.42 -7.34
N PHE A 92 7.73 8.19 -6.88
CA PHE A 92 8.63 7.58 -5.90
C PHE A 92 9.63 6.61 -6.55
N PRO A 93 10.81 6.40 -5.91
CA PRO A 93 11.76 5.36 -6.31
C PRO A 93 11.12 3.97 -6.27
N ARG A 94 11.57 3.07 -7.14
CA ARG A 94 10.97 1.73 -7.32
C ARG A 94 11.98 0.60 -7.37
N LYS A 95 13.28 0.91 -7.38
CA LYS A 95 14.33 -0.09 -7.48
C LYS A 95 15.00 -0.27 -6.14
N ILE A 96 15.40 -1.50 -5.83
CA ILE A 96 16.00 -1.84 -4.54
C ILE A 96 17.31 -1.09 -4.26
N ASP A 97 18.07 -0.74 -5.30
CA ASP A 97 19.28 0.11 -5.22
C ASP A 97 18.98 1.58 -4.86
N GLN A 98 17.69 1.97 -4.82
CA GLN A 98 17.20 3.27 -4.39
C GLN A 98 16.54 3.22 -3.00
N LEU A 99 16.66 2.10 -2.28
CA LEU A 99 16.13 1.97 -0.92
C LEU A 99 16.74 3.05 -0.03
N HIS A 100 15.89 3.72 0.75
CA HIS A 100 16.34 4.78 1.63
C HIS A 100 17.31 4.24 2.70
N PRO A 101 18.42 4.92 3.03
CA PRO A 101 19.44 4.39 3.94
C PRO A 101 18.98 4.10 5.37
N SER A 102 17.80 4.58 5.78
CA SER A 102 17.19 4.25 7.07
C SER A 102 16.48 2.89 7.09
N TRP A 103 16.47 2.16 5.98
CA TRP A 103 15.79 0.89 5.81
C TRP A 103 16.76 -0.20 5.39
N VAL A 104 16.43 -1.42 5.81
CA VAL A 104 17.11 -2.66 5.40
C VAL A 104 16.09 -3.55 4.72
N ALA A 105 16.57 -4.35 3.77
CA ALA A 105 15.79 -5.39 3.11
C ALA A 105 16.52 -6.73 3.26
N ASP A 106 16.03 -7.56 4.18
CA ASP A 106 16.64 -8.85 4.52
C ASP A 106 15.98 -9.99 3.74
N GLU A 107 16.79 -10.98 3.36
CA GLU A 107 16.28 -12.22 2.77
C GLU A 107 15.44 -13.01 3.77
N THR A 108 14.39 -13.65 3.27
CA THR A 108 13.53 -14.53 4.07
C THR A 108 13.62 -15.97 3.55
N PRO A 109 13.13 -16.96 4.29
CA PRO A 109 13.00 -18.33 3.78
C PRO A 109 12.04 -18.45 2.58
N TRP A 110 11.20 -17.45 2.32
CA TRP A 110 10.24 -17.47 1.21
C TRP A 110 10.89 -16.92 -0.07
N PRO A 111 10.80 -17.65 -1.20
CA PRO A 111 11.38 -17.18 -2.45
C PRO A 111 10.86 -15.80 -2.86
N LEU A 112 11.78 -14.90 -3.24
CA LEU A 112 11.52 -13.54 -3.72
C LEU A 112 10.93 -12.56 -2.70
N THR A 113 10.55 -13.02 -1.50
CA THR A 113 10.03 -12.15 -0.43
C THR A 113 11.19 -11.63 0.41
N LEU A 114 11.24 -10.31 0.57
CA LEU A 114 12.16 -9.63 1.46
C LEU A 114 11.40 -9.06 2.65
N LEU A 115 12.07 -9.05 3.81
CA LEU A 115 11.62 -8.32 5.00
C LEU A 115 12.22 -6.92 4.95
N TYR A 116 11.36 -5.91 4.84
CA TYR A 116 11.76 -4.51 4.94
C TYR A 116 11.53 -4.04 6.36
N HIS A 117 12.54 -3.43 6.98
CA HIS A 117 12.40 -2.84 8.31
C HIS A 117 13.27 -1.61 8.48
N ARG A 118 12.85 -0.74 9.39
CA ARG A 118 13.55 0.51 9.70
C ARG A 118 14.69 0.23 10.69
N ILE A 119 15.86 0.83 10.46
CA ILE A 119 17.08 0.56 11.25
C ILE A 119 16.94 1.04 12.71
N ASP A 120 16.36 2.22 12.91
CA ASP A 120 16.17 2.86 14.22
C ASP A 120 14.96 2.30 14.98
N ASP A 121 13.99 1.72 14.27
CA ASP A 121 12.81 1.08 14.86
C ASP A 121 12.35 -0.13 14.04
N PRO A 122 12.89 -1.33 14.33
CA PRO A 122 12.54 -2.56 13.62
C PRO A 122 11.08 -3.01 13.79
N SER A 123 10.30 -2.37 14.68
CA SER A 123 8.85 -2.63 14.75
C SER A 123 8.10 -2.06 13.55
N ILE A 124 8.69 -1.07 12.87
CA ILE A 124 8.23 -0.59 11.58
C ILE A 124 8.79 -1.51 10.50
N ARG A 125 8.00 -2.50 10.11
CA ARG A 125 8.41 -3.55 9.17
C ARG A 125 7.26 -4.04 8.31
N PHE A 126 7.59 -4.71 7.21
CA PHE A 126 6.65 -5.41 6.35
C PHE A 126 7.37 -6.40 5.43
N TYR A 127 6.64 -7.41 4.97
CA TYR A 127 7.13 -8.35 3.96
C TYR A 127 6.62 -7.93 2.58
N SER A 128 7.46 -8.08 1.56
CA SER A 128 7.00 -7.87 0.18
C SER A 128 7.86 -8.65 -0.81
N ASN A 129 7.19 -9.20 -1.83
CA ASN A 129 7.83 -9.82 -3.00
C ASN A 129 7.90 -8.86 -4.21
N THR A 130 7.48 -7.60 -4.03
CA THR A 130 7.36 -6.60 -5.09
C THR A 130 8.21 -5.38 -4.74
N PRO A 131 9.50 -5.33 -5.15
CA PRO A 131 10.41 -4.24 -4.78
C PRO A 131 9.90 -2.85 -5.17
N SER A 132 9.18 -2.72 -6.29
CA SER A 132 8.62 -1.44 -6.73
C SER A 132 7.57 -0.87 -5.78
N LEU A 133 6.76 -1.74 -5.15
CA LEU A 133 5.83 -1.36 -4.12
C LEU A 133 6.57 -1.05 -2.81
N ALA A 134 7.44 -1.97 -2.37
CA ALA A 134 8.17 -1.85 -1.12
C ALA A 134 9.02 -0.56 -1.04
N VAL A 135 9.83 -0.28 -2.05
CA VAL A 135 10.68 0.92 -2.09
C VAL A 135 9.86 2.20 -2.18
N SER A 136 8.72 2.17 -2.89
CA SER A 136 7.81 3.31 -2.91
C SER A 136 7.22 3.57 -1.53
N THR A 137 6.84 2.52 -0.79
CA THR A 137 6.30 2.61 0.58
C THR A 137 7.35 3.18 1.54
N THR A 138 8.58 2.66 1.55
CA THR A 138 9.64 3.16 2.45
C THR A 138 9.98 4.63 2.19
N HIS A 139 9.90 5.07 0.92
CA HIS A 139 10.08 6.46 0.54
C HIS A 139 8.89 7.33 0.95
N ALA A 140 7.65 6.84 0.79
CA ALA A 140 6.44 7.54 1.23
C ALA A 140 6.47 7.81 2.74
N MET A 141 7.02 6.87 3.52
CA MET A 141 7.18 7.00 4.98
C MET A 141 8.20 8.06 5.42
N GLN A 142 8.90 8.73 4.50
CA GLN A 142 9.72 9.90 4.80
C GLN A 142 8.91 11.20 4.92
N TYR A 143 7.65 11.18 4.48
CA TYR A 143 6.76 12.33 4.57
C TYR A 143 5.98 12.31 5.88
N ASP A 144 5.49 13.47 6.31
CA ASP A 144 4.40 13.52 7.28
C ASP A 144 3.13 12.86 6.67
N PRO A 145 2.36 12.04 7.42
CA PRO A 145 1.19 11.35 6.89
C PRO A 145 0.15 12.28 6.26
N GLU A 146 -0.14 13.42 6.88
CA GLU A 146 -1.15 14.35 6.36
C GLU A 146 -0.63 15.13 5.16
N ASP A 147 0.66 15.46 5.13
CA ASP A 147 1.26 16.09 3.95
C ASP A 147 1.34 15.14 2.76
N LEU A 148 1.60 13.84 2.98
CA LEU A 148 1.48 12.83 1.92
C LEU A 148 0.04 12.72 1.44
N LEU A 149 -0.92 12.64 2.36
CA LEU A 149 -2.35 12.54 2.01
C LEU A 149 -2.81 13.74 1.18
N LYS A 150 -2.44 14.97 1.56
CA LYS A 150 -2.76 16.19 0.79
C LYS A 150 -2.29 16.11 -0.67
N LYS A 151 -1.14 15.48 -0.95
CA LYS A 151 -0.65 15.29 -2.33
C LYS A 151 -1.58 14.41 -3.18
N TYR A 152 -2.38 13.57 -2.54
CA TYR A 152 -3.37 12.71 -3.19
C TYR A 152 -4.80 13.24 -3.07
N MET A 153 -5.03 14.38 -2.42
CA MET A 153 -6.37 14.98 -2.25
C MET A 153 -6.62 16.19 -3.16
N ALA A 154 -5.73 16.43 -4.12
CA ALA A 154 -5.81 17.53 -5.09
C ALA A 154 -7.12 17.54 -5.90
#